data_AF-A0A6J6Q1E2-F1
#
_entry.id   AF-A0A6J6Q1E2-F1
#
_cell.length_a   1.000
_cell.length_b   1.000
_cell.length_c   1.000
_cell.angle_alpha   90.00
_cell.angle_beta   90.00
_cell.angle_gamma   90.00
#
_symmetry.space_group_name_H-M   'P 1'
#
loop_
_entity.id
_entity.type
_entity.pdbx_description
1 polymer ?
#
loop_
_entity_poly.entity_id
_entity_poly.type
_entity_poly.pdbx_seq_one_letter_code
_entity_poly.pdbx_strand_id
1 'polypeptide(L)'
;MRFANGSRSNFVLSARTALPIYAAVSGTKGAIAFGTPWFTPSAITLYSTEFGDQGQTWIDDTGMREHMGLIHQVHAFAQYVEAGLLESPLYTHQESLNNIKTALTIGAQIGTRFK
;
A
#
# COMPACT_ATOMS: atom_id res chain seq x y z
N MET A 1 12.72 -2.46 6.05
CA MET A 1 13.02 -3.30 4.87
C MET A 1 14.04 -2.62 3.98
N ARG A 2 14.95 -3.38 3.35
CA ARG A 2 15.98 -2.88 2.42
C ARG A 2 15.74 -3.51 1.06
N PHE A 3 15.75 -2.70 0.00
CA PHE A 3 15.54 -3.15 -1.37
C PHE A 3 16.87 -3.19 -2.14
N ALA A 4 16.94 -4.00 -3.21
CA ALA A 4 18.16 -4.22 -3.99
C ALA A 4 18.70 -2.94 -4.66
N ASN A 5 17.81 -2.01 -5.01
CA ASN A 5 18.15 -0.70 -5.59
C ASN A 5 18.63 0.33 -4.55
N GLY A 6 18.83 -0.06 -3.29
CA GLY A 6 19.26 0.82 -2.21
C GLY A 6 18.12 1.56 -1.48
N SER A 7 16.89 1.52 -1.99
CA SER A 7 15.72 2.07 -1.31
C SER A 7 15.46 1.34 0.01
N ARG A 8 14.77 2.04 0.92
CA ARG A 8 14.40 1.50 2.23
C ARG A 8 12.96 1.84 2.54
N SER A 9 12.30 0.97 3.29
CA SER A 9 10.97 1.20 3.85
C SER A 9 10.99 0.92 5.35
N ASN A 10 10.23 1.69 6.11
CA ASN A 10 9.96 1.46 7.52
C ASN A 10 8.45 1.34 7.69
N PHE A 11 8.02 0.43 8.55
CA PHE A 11 6.61 0.18 8.83
C PHE A 11 6.45 -0.02 10.34
N VAL A 12 5.46 0.64 10.93
CA VAL A 12 5.10 0.50 12.35
C VAL A 12 3.63 0.14 12.40
N LEU A 13 3.33 -0.95 13.10
CA LEU A 13 1.96 -1.42 13.32
C LEU A 13 1.77 -1.74 14.79
N SER A 14 0.58 -1.44 15.28
CA SER A 14 0.12 -1.85 16.61
C SER A 14 -1.33 -2.31 16.51
N ALA A 15 -1.61 -3.46 17.12
CA ALA A 15 -2.98 -3.94 17.33
C ALA A 15 -3.56 -3.47 18.68
N ARG A 16 -2.82 -2.66 19.45
CA ARG A 16 -3.19 -2.21 20.80
C ARG A 16 -3.30 -0.70 20.95
N THR A 17 -2.58 0.03 20.10
CA THR A 17 -2.48 1.48 20.18
C THR A 17 -2.78 2.05 18.81
N ALA A 18 -3.67 3.04 18.76
CA ALA A 18 -3.92 3.75 17.52
C ALA A 18 -2.63 4.44 17.05
N LEU A 19 -2.29 4.23 15.79
CA LEU A 19 -1.22 4.92 15.10
C LEU A 19 -1.84 5.74 13.97
N PRO A 20 -1.21 6.85 13.54
CA PRO A 20 -1.60 7.50 12.30
C PRO A 20 -1.58 6.48 11.16
N ILE A 21 -2.72 6.27 10.51
CA ILE A 21 -2.86 5.33 9.39
C ILE A 21 -2.38 6.03 8.11
N TYR A 22 -1.11 6.39 8.11
CA TYR A 22 -0.43 7.16 7.07
C TYR A 22 0.57 6.31 6.29
N ALA A 23 0.68 6.57 4.99
CA ALA A 23 1.74 6.05 4.15
C ALA A 23 2.23 7.12 3.17
N ALA A 24 3.52 7.10 2.87
CA ALA A 24 4.13 7.94 1.86
C ALA A 24 5.35 7.27 1.23
N VAL A 25 5.70 7.71 0.03
CA VAL A 25 6.89 7.32 -0.71
C VAL A 25 7.62 8.58 -1.17
N SER A 26 8.92 8.66 -0.90
CA SER A 26 9.76 9.80 -1.29
C SER A 26 10.85 9.37 -2.24
N GLY A 27 11.18 10.24 -3.19
CA GLY A 27 12.25 10.06 -4.16
C GLY A 27 12.96 11.37 -4.47
N THR A 28 13.83 11.35 -5.47
CA THR A 28 14.66 12.52 -5.84
C THR A 28 13.88 13.67 -6.47
N LYS A 29 12.61 13.45 -6.85
CA LYS A 29 11.74 14.45 -7.48
C LYS A 29 10.61 14.95 -6.59
N GLY A 30 10.54 14.47 -5.34
CA GLY A 30 9.46 14.82 -4.42
C GLY A 30 8.94 13.60 -3.67
N ALA A 31 7.71 13.71 -3.17
CA ALA A 31 7.04 12.65 -2.42
C ALA A 31 5.57 12.51 -2.79
N ILE A 32 5.02 11.33 -2.53
CA ILE A 32 3.59 11.03 -2.63
C ILE A 32 3.14 10.59 -1.24
N ALA A 33 2.04 11.16 -0.74
CA ALA A 33 1.36 10.68 0.45
C ALA A 33 -0.08 10.28 0.14
N PHE A 34 -0.59 9.30 0.88
CA PHE A 34 -1.95 8.81 0.74
C PHE A 34 -2.84 9.37 1.84
N GLY A 35 -4.09 9.71 1.49
CA GLY A 35 -5.12 10.10 2.44
C GLY A 35 -5.34 9.02 3.50
N THR A 36 -5.66 9.43 4.72
CA THR A 36 -5.90 8.51 5.84
C THR A 36 -7.33 7.96 5.78
N PRO A 37 -7.56 6.64 5.95
CA PRO A 37 -6.56 5.57 6.11
C PRO A 37 -5.91 5.16 4.78
N TRP A 38 -4.58 5.04 4.76
CA TRP A 38 -3.83 4.81 3.51
C TRP A 38 -4.18 3.53 2.75
N PHE A 39 -4.74 2.51 3.42
CA PHE A 39 -5.09 1.22 2.80
C PHE A 39 -6.49 1.21 2.16
N THR A 40 -7.27 2.27 2.35
CA THR A 40 -8.47 2.59 1.56
C THR A 40 -8.51 4.10 1.30
N PRO A 41 -7.52 4.64 0.57
CA PRO A 41 -7.34 6.08 0.47
C PRO A 41 -8.32 6.68 -0.56
N SER A 42 -8.94 7.81 -0.20
CA SER A 42 -9.75 8.65 -1.11
C SER A 42 -9.07 9.99 -1.42
N ALA A 43 -7.77 10.10 -1.18
CA ALA A 43 -6.97 11.27 -1.53
C ALA A 43 -5.51 10.88 -1.76
N ILE A 44 -4.82 11.65 -2.59
CA ILE A 44 -3.37 11.54 -2.84
C ILE A 44 -2.80 12.95 -2.83
N THR A 45 -1.72 13.17 -2.07
CA THR A 45 -0.99 14.43 -2.06
C THR A 45 0.38 14.25 -2.70
N LEU A 46 0.70 15.11 -3.67
CA LEU A 46 2.01 15.22 -4.30
C LEU A 46 2.79 16.37 -3.70
N TYR A 47 4.03 16.12 -3.30
CA TYR A 47 4.97 17.12 -2.80
C TYR A 47 6.14 17.24 -3.76
N SER A 48 6.60 18.46 -3.97
CA SER A 48 7.87 18.78 -4.62
C SER A 48 9.06 18.53 -3.68
N THR A 49 10.27 18.89 -4.12
CA THR A 49 11.48 18.84 -3.30
C THR A 49 11.71 20.12 -2.50
N GLU A 50 10.86 21.14 -2.66
CA GLU A 50 11.04 22.44 -2.03
C GLU A 50 10.73 22.40 -0.53
N PHE A 51 11.58 23.03 0.27
CA PHE A 51 11.35 23.12 1.71
C PHE A 51 10.14 24.00 2.00
N GLY A 52 9.18 23.46 2.74
CA GLY A 52 7.94 24.17 3.09
C GLY A 52 6.81 24.02 2.07
N ASP A 53 6.98 23.20 1.03
CA ASP A 53 5.89 22.86 0.13
C ASP A 53 4.71 22.24 0.88
N GLN A 54 3.51 22.75 0.59
CA GLN A 54 2.26 22.26 1.18
C GLN A 54 1.69 21.07 0.39
N GLY A 55 2.21 20.84 -0.82
CA GLY A 55 1.77 19.80 -1.72
C GLY A 55 0.44 20.12 -2.41
N GLN A 56 0.13 19.32 -3.43
CA GLN A 56 -1.12 19.39 -4.17
C GLN A 56 -1.91 18.11 -3.92
N THR A 57 -3.16 18.25 -3.47
CA THR A 57 -3.99 17.11 -3.10
C THR A 57 -5.08 16.88 -4.14
N TRP A 58 -5.11 15.68 -4.72
CA TRP A 58 -6.27 15.16 -5.41
C TRP A 58 -7.18 14.44 -4.40
N ILE A 59 -8.49 14.65 -4.53
CA ILE A 59 -9.53 14.04 -3.71
C ILE A 59 -10.46 13.27 -4.64
N ASP A 60 -10.76 12.03 -4.27
CA ASP A 60 -11.77 11.22 -4.94
C ASP A 60 -13.17 11.76 -4.62
N ASP A 61 -13.88 12.23 -5.64
CA ASP A 61 -15.24 12.79 -5.55
C ASP A 61 -16.34 11.80 -5.98
N THR A 62 -15.98 10.55 -6.27
CA THR A 62 -16.95 9.50 -6.68
C THR A 62 -17.92 9.09 -5.57
N GLY A 63 -17.61 9.43 -4.31
CA GLY A 63 -18.40 9.05 -3.14
C GLY A 63 -18.15 7.63 -2.65
N MET A 64 -17.23 6.86 -3.27
CA MET A 64 -16.81 5.56 -2.75
C MET A 64 -16.02 5.74 -1.46
N ARG A 65 -16.48 5.10 -0.39
CA ARG A 65 -15.84 5.16 0.93
C ARG A 65 -15.37 3.79 1.36
N GLU A 66 -14.12 3.73 1.83
CA GLU A 66 -13.54 2.56 2.50
C GLU A 66 -13.82 1.25 1.73
N HIS A 67 -14.55 0.32 2.36
CA HIS A 67 -14.85 -1.00 1.82
C HIS A 67 -15.72 -0.99 0.57
N MET A 68 -16.38 0.13 0.22
CA MET A 68 -17.05 0.26 -1.08
C MET A 68 -16.05 0.15 -2.25
N GLY A 69 -14.79 0.54 -2.03
CA GLY A 69 -13.72 0.40 -3.02
C GLY A 69 -13.36 -1.05 -3.36
N LEU A 70 -13.84 -2.04 -2.60
CA LEU A 70 -13.65 -3.45 -2.93
C LEU A 70 -14.31 -3.83 -4.27
N ILE A 71 -15.22 -3.01 -4.79
CA ILE A 71 -15.77 -3.21 -6.14
C ILE A 71 -14.67 -3.19 -7.21
N HIS A 72 -13.60 -2.41 -7.02
CA HIS A 72 -12.48 -2.34 -7.96
C HIS A 72 -11.74 -3.67 -8.10
N GLN A 73 -11.47 -4.37 -6.99
CA GLN A 73 -10.82 -5.68 -7.05
C GLN A 73 -11.74 -6.75 -7.65
N VAL A 74 -13.06 -6.65 -7.44
CA VAL A 74 -14.04 -7.56 -8.05
C VAL A 74 -14.08 -7.38 -9.57
N HIS A 75 -14.13 -6.13 -10.04
CA HIS A 75 -14.11 -5.83 -11.47
C HIS A 75 -12.78 -6.24 -12.12
N ALA A 76 -11.65 -5.97 -11.47
CA ALA A 76 -10.33 -6.39 -11.97
C ALA A 76 -10.25 -7.92 -12.09
N PHE A 77 -10.72 -8.66 -11.07
CA PHE A 77 -10.78 -10.12 -11.12
C PHE A 77 -11.63 -10.62 -12.29
N ALA A 78 -12.84 -10.07 -12.48
CA ALA A 78 -13.72 -10.45 -13.58
C ALA A 78 -13.05 -10.21 -14.95
N GLN A 79 -12.42 -9.04 -15.13
CA GLN A 79 -11.68 -8.70 -16.35
C GLN A 79 -10.53 -9.69 -16.63
N TYR A 80 -9.79 -10.10 -15.60
CA TYR A 80 -8.69 -11.05 -15.77
C TYR A 80 -9.17 -12.45 -16.12
N VAL A 81 -10.27 -12.91 -15.51
CA VAL A 81 -10.89 -14.20 -15.86
C VAL A 81 -11.44 -14.17 -17.29
N GLU A 82 -12.12 -13.10 -17.68
CA GLU A 82 -12.63 -12.93 -19.05
C GLU A 82 -11.51 -12.92 -20.09
N ALA A 83 -10.36 -12.33 -19.76
CA ALA A 83 -9.16 -12.34 -20.59
C ALA A 83 -8.41 -13.70 -20.58
N GLY A 84 -8.91 -14.71 -19.87
CA GLY A 84 -8.29 -16.04 -19.78
C GLY A 84 -7.00 -16.07 -18.97
N LEU A 85 -6.76 -15.06 -18.12
CA LEU A 85 -5.57 -15.01 -17.26
C LEU A 85 -5.73 -15.95 -16.08
N LEU A 86 -4.65 -16.68 -15.75
CA LEU A 86 -4.59 -17.54 -14.56
C LEU A 86 -4.24 -16.77 -13.28
N GLU A 87 -3.68 -15.57 -13.40
CA GLU A 87 -3.30 -14.74 -12.27
C GLU A 87 -3.38 -13.26 -12.61
N SER A 88 -3.41 -12.41 -11.57
CA SER A 88 -3.42 -10.96 -11.74
C SER A 88 -2.05 -10.46 -12.22
N PRO A 89 -1.99 -9.63 -13.29
CA PRO A 89 -0.74 -9.00 -13.71
C PRO A 89 -0.28 -7.89 -12.75
N LEU A 90 -1.15 -7.39 -11.86
CA LEU A 90 -0.82 -6.38 -10.86
C LEU A 90 -0.32 -6.98 -9.55
N TYR A 91 -0.70 -8.22 -9.26
CA TYR A 91 -0.34 -8.90 -8.01
C TYR A 91 -0.33 -10.41 -8.24
N THR A 92 0.84 -10.91 -8.61
CA THR A 92 1.08 -12.30 -9.00
C THR A 92 1.00 -13.26 -7.82
N HIS A 93 0.89 -14.54 -8.12
CA HIS A 93 1.01 -15.60 -7.12
C HIS A 93 2.35 -15.53 -6.37
N GLN A 94 3.44 -15.26 -7.10
CA GLN A 94 4.77 -15.16 -6.50
C GLN A 94 4.88 -13.95 -5.55
N GLU A 95 4.28 -12.81 -5.89
CA GLU A 95 4.22 -11.64 -5.00
C GLU A 95 3.42 -11.94 -3.73
N SER A 96 2.30 -12.67 -3.85
CA SER A 96 1.54 -13.15 -2.68
C SER A 96 2.41 -13.99 -1.75
N LEU A 97 3.15 -14.97 -2.29
CA LEU A 97 4.08 -15.80 -1.51
C LEU A 97 5.20 -14.97 -0.88
N ASN A 98 5.75 -13.98 -1.61
CA ASN A 98 6.80 -13.11 -1.10
C ASN A 98 6.32 -12.25 0.09
N ASN A 99 5.09 -11.74 0.04
CA ASN A 99 4.50 -10.97 1.13
C ASN A 99 4.21 -11.83 2.36
N ILE A 100 3.67 -13.04 2.17
CA ILE A 100 3.49 -14.02 3.26
C ILE A 100 4.84 -14.35 3.91
N LYS A 101 5.85 -14.68 3.10
CA LYS A 101 7.21 -14.96 3.59
C LYS A 101 7.78 -13.78 4.39
N THR A 102 7.54 -12.55 3.94
CA THR A 102 7.98 -11.34 4.64
C THR A 102 7.33 -11.21 6.01
N ALA A 103 6.00 -11.39 6.11
CA ALA A 103 5.29 -11.36 7.38
C ALA A 103 5.76 -12.46 8.35
N LEU A 104 5.94 -13.68 7.86
CA LEU A 104 6.48 -14.80 8.65
C LEU A 104 7.90 -14.52 9.14
N THR A 105 8.75 -13.92 8.30
CA THR A 105 10.11 -13.53 8.67
C THR A 105 10.12 -12.50 9.79
N ILE A 106 9.27 -11.47 9.69
CA ILE A 106 9.11 -10.46 10.75
C ILE A 106 8.65 -11.12 12.05
N GLY A 107 7.64 -11.99 11.98
CA GLY A 107 7.14 -12.73 13.15
C GLY A 107 8.23 -13.57 13.83
N ALA A 108 9.04 -14.29 13.04
CA ALA A 108 10.15 -15.08 13.57
C ALA A 108 11.21 -14.21 14.28
N GLN A 109 11.53 -13.03 13.74
CA GLN A 109 12.51 -12.11 14.34
C GLN A 109 12.09 -11.59 15.71
N ILE A 110 10.79 -11.47 15.97
CA ILE A 110 10.24 -11.01 17.26
C ILE A 110 9.75 -12.15 18.15
N GLY A 111 10.03 -13.42 17.78
CA GLY A 111 9.66 -14.60 18.56
C GLY A 111 8.17 -14.97 18.52
N THR A 112 7.40 -14.44 17.56
CA THR A 112 6.01 -14.84 17.34
C THR A 112 5.95 -16.28 16.84
N ARG A 113 5.13 -17.12 17.50
CA ARG A 113 4.85 -18.48 17.05
C ARG A 113 3.51 -18.48 16.33
N PHE A 114 3.54 -18.78 15.03
CA PHE A 114 2.34 -19.10 14.27
C PHE A 114 1.94 -20.53 14.70
N LYS A 115 0.79 -20.66 15.36
CA LYS A 115 0.18 -21.94 15.71
C LYS A 115 -0.77 -22.37 14.59
#